data_AF-A0A061LZP4-F1
#
_entry.id   AF-A0A061LZP4-F1
#
_cell.length_a   1.000
_cell.length_b   1.000
_cell.length_c   1.000
_cell.angle_alpha   90.00
_cell.angle_beta   90.00
_cell.angle_gamma   90.00
#
_symmetry.space_group_name_H-M   'P 1'
#
loop_
_entity.id
_entity.type
_entity.pdbx_description
1 polymer ?
#
loop_
_entity_poly.entity_id
_entity_poly.type
_entity_poly.pdbx_seq_one_letter_code
_entity_poly.pdbx_strand_id
1 'polypeptide(L)' 'MAVQLHYNGSVFDLDSNRGDAFWVKYIDDTVQAVNDGGVPLPLGINLNDGRGANLWLFPGTPIGIVAAPELLFPADA' A
#
# COMPACT_ATOMS: atom_id res chain seq x y z
N MET A 1 -6.73 1.18 -13.90
CA MET A 1 -5.90 0.02 -13.52
C MET A 1 -6.08 -0.15 -12.02
N ALA A 2 -6.40 -1.33 -11.51
CA ALA A 2 -6.52 -1.51 -10.06
C ALA A 2 -5.13 -1.35 -9.40
N VAL A 3 -5.05 -0.66 -8.26
CA VAL A 3 -3.80 -0.60 -7.48
C VAL A 3 -3.44 -1.98 -6.95
N GLN A 4 -2.17 -2.33 -7.06
CA GLN A 4 -1.63 -3.57 -6.53
C GLN A 4 -0.62 -3.29 -5.42
N LEU A 5 -0.69 -4.09 -4.36
CA LEU A 5 0.31 -4.12 -3.31
C LEU A 5 1.22 -5.33 -3.53
N HIS A 6 2.52 -5.10 -3.59
CA HIS A 6 3.55 -6.13 -3.61
C HIS A 6 4.16 -6.25 -2.22
N TYR A 7 4.07 -7.43 -1.60
CA TYR A 7 4.54 -7.66 -0.23
C TYR A 7 5.15 -9.05 -0.11
N ASN A 8 6.43 -9.13 0.26
CA ASN A 8 7.18 -10.40 0.40
C ASN A 8 7.02 -11.36 -0.80
N GLY A 9 7.02 -10.83 -2.02
CA GLY A 9 6.85 -11.61 -3.26
C GLY A 9 5.41 -12.00 -3.59
N SER A 10 4.44 -11.64 -2.75
CA SER A 10 3.01 -11.78 -3.04
C SER A 10 2.46 -10.50 -3.66
N VAL A 11 1.43 -10.64 -4.50
CA VAL A 11 0.71 -9.52 -5.13
C VAL A 11 -0.74 -9.54 -4.68
N PHE A 12 -1.24 -8.39 -4.24
CA PHE A 12 -2.61 -8.20 -3.78
C PHE A 12 -3.29 -7.12 -4.60
N ASP A 13 -4.38 -7.46 -5.27
CA ASP A 13 -5.23 -6.47 -5.93
C ASP A 13 -6.11 -5.77 -4.88
N LEU A 14 -6.00 -4.45 -4.78
CA LEU A 14 -6.69 -3.68 -3.77
C LEU A 14 -8.11 -3.29 -4.21
N ASP A 15 -8.99 -3.11 -3.22
CA ASP A 15 -10.39 -2.74 -3.42
C ASP A 15 -10.52 -1.40 -4.14
N SER A 16 -11.01 -1.44 -5.38
CA SER A 16 -11.20 -0.24 -6.21
C SER A 16 -12.26 0.72 -5.65
N ASN A 17 -13.16 0.26 -4.77
CA ASN A 17 -14.24 1.11 -4.23
C ASN A 17 -13.72 2.19 -3.26
N ARG A 18 -12.57 1.97 -2.62
CA ARG A 18 -11.92 3.00 -1.78
C ARG A 18 -11.18 4.06 -2.60
N GLY A 19 -10.93 3.80 -3.88
CA GLY A 19 -10.19 4.66 -4.79
C GLY A 19 -8.68 4.41 -4.77
N ASP A 20 -8.08 4.47 -5.95
CA ASP A 20 -6.67 4.13 -6.16
C ASP A 20 -5.72 5.10 -5.42
N ALA A 21 -6.01 6.41 -5.46
CA ALA A 21 -5.23 7.43 -4.76
C ALA A 21 -5.22 7.25 -3.24
N PHE A 22 -6.33 6.75 -2.66
CA PHE A 22 -6.41 6.44 -1.23
C PHE A 22 -5.40 5.36 -0.87
N TRP A 23 -5.35 4.26 -1.62
CA TRP A 23 -4.44 3.15 -1.34
C TRP A 23 -2.97 3.55 -1.46
N VAL A 24 -2.63 4.30 -2.51
CA VAL A 24 -1.26 4.81 -2.70
C VAL A 24 -0.82 5.59 -1.48
N LYS A 25 -1.60 6.61 -1.08
CA LYS A 25 -1.27 7.45 0.07
C LYS A 25 -1.24 6.67 1.39
N TYR A 26 -2.26 5.84 1.64
CA TYR A 26 -2.38 5.09 2.89
C TYR A 26 -1.20 4.16 3.12
N ILE A 27 -0.77 3.43 2.07
CA ILE A 27 0.36 2.53 2.18
C ILE A 27 1.67 3.32 2.31
N ASP A 28 1.86 4.39 1.54
CA ASP A 28 3.06 5.23 1.62
C ASP A 28 3.23 5.87 3.02
N ASP A 29 2.18 6.51 3.55
CA ASP A 29 2.17 7.06 4.91
C ASP A 29 2.51 6.00 5.97
N THR A 30 1.99 4.77 5.81
CA THR A 30 2.22 3.67 6.76
C THR A 30 3.65 3.18 6.69
N VAL A 31 4.22 3.03 5.48
CA VAL A 31 5.62 2.63 5.27
C VAL A 31 6.56 3.67 5.85
N GLN A 32 6.28 4.95 5.61
CA GLN A 32 7.05 6.04 6.19
C GLN A 32 6.98 6.01 7.72
N ALA A 33 5.79 5.87 8.30
CA ALA A 33 5.63 5.82 9.76
C ALA A 33 6.37 4.63 10.41
N VAL A 34 6.38 3.46 9.77
CA VAL A 34 7.15 2.29 10.23
C VAL A 34 8.65 2.55 10.18
N ASN A 35 9.15 3.13 9.08
CA ASN A 35 10.57 3.38 8.90
C ASN A 35 11.07 4.51 9.82
N ASP A 36 10.31 5.59 9.95
CA ASP A 36 10.66 6.73 10.80
C ASP A 36 10.54 6.39 12.30
N GLY A 37 9.51 5.63 12.68
CA GLY A 37 9.27 5.22 14.06
C GLY A 37 10.11 4.03 14.52
N GLY A 38 10.65 3.24 13.59
CA GLY A 38 11.43 2.04 13.90
C GLY A 38 10.64 0.92 14.59
N VAL A 39 9.31 1.00 14.59
CA VAL A 39 8.40 0.03 15.24
C VAL A 39 7.47 -0.62 14.23
N PRO A 40 7.15 -1.92 14.38
CA PRO A 40 6.22 -2.57 13.48
C PRO A 40 4.80 -2.00 13.59
N LEU A 41 4.13 -1.80 12.45
CA LEU A 41 2.73 -1.36 12.40
C LEU A 41 1.85 -2.33 11.60
N PRO A 42 0.58 -2.50 11.98
CA PRO A 42 -0.38 -3.24 11.17
C PRO A 42 -0.81 -2.42 9.94
N LEU A 43 -0.94 -3.10 8.80
CA LEU A 43 -1.48 -2.56 7.56
C LEU A 43 -2.75 -3.34 7.19
N GLY A 44 -3.90 -2.71 7.40
CA GLY A 44 -5.19 -3.26 7.02
C GLY A 44 -5.52 -2.92 5.56
N ILE A 45 -5.73 -3.93 4.73
CA ILE A 45 -6.11 -3.74 3.32
C ILE A 45 -7.43 -4.44 3.02
N ASN A 46 -8.20 -3.84 2.12
CA ASN A 46 -9.34 -4.49 1.49
C ASN A 46 -8.91 -4.96 0.10
N LEU A 47 -9.26 -6.19 -0.25
CA LEU A 47 -8.95 -6.81 -1.52
C LEU A 47 -10.12 -6.65 -2.49
N ASN A 48 -9.83 -6.69 -3.79
CA ASN A 48 -10.84 -6.55 -4.83
C ASN A 48 -11.92 -7.66 -4.83
N ASP A 49 -11.63 -8.80 -4.21
CA ASP A 49 -12.54 -9.94 -4.05
C ASP A 49 -13.49 -9.80 -2.85
N GLY A 50 -13.44 -8.65 -2.16
CA GLY A 50 -14.27 -8.33 -1.00
C GLY A 50 -13.72 -8.83 0.34
N ARG A 51 -12.55 -9.48 0.36
CA ARG A 51 -11.89 -9.91 1.61
C ARG A 51 -11.06 -8.78 2.21
N GLY A 52 -10.82 -8.88 3.51
CA GLY A 52 -9.83 -8.07 4.21
C GLY A 52 -8.57 -8.87 4.51
N ALA A 53 -7.42 -8.20 4.48
CA ALA A 53 -6.16 -8.75 4.99
C ALA A 53 -5.53 -7.76 5.97
N ASN A 54 -4.76 -8.30 6.93
CA ASN A 54 -3.99 -7.50 7.87
C ASN A 54 -2.54 -7.99 7.82
N LEU A 55 -1.64 -7.11 7.42
CA LEU A 55 -0.21 -7.39 7.25
C LEU A 55 0.56 -6.71 8.37
N TRP A 56 1.64 -7.32 8.84
CA TRP A 56 2.60 -6.65 9.72
C TRP A 56 3.73 -6.07 8.89
N LEU A 57 3.90 -4.76 8.96
CA LEU A 57 5.03 -4.04 8.39
C LEU A 57 6.09 -3.83 9.45
N PHE A 58 7.29 -4.34 9.19
CA PHE A 58 8.49 -4.10 9.98
C PHE A 58 9.37 -3.06 9.25
N PRO A 59 10.23 -2.31 9.97
CA PRO A 59 11.21 -1.43 9.34
C PRO A 59 12.03 -2.18 8.28
N GLY A 60 12.11 -1.62 7.07
CA GLY A 60 12.82 -2.24 5.95
C GLY A 60 12.10 -3.43 5.27
N THR A 61 10.82 -3.69 5.59
CA THR A 61 10.04 -4.72 4.88
C THR A 61 9.99 -4.43 3.37
N PRO A 62 10.28 -5.41 2.50
CA PRO A 62 10.12 -5.24 1.06
C PRO A 62 8.63 -5.09 0.69
N ILE A 63 8.25 -3.86 0.39
CA ILE A 63 6.90 -3.47 0.01
C ILE A 63 6.95 -2.50 -1.16
N GLY A 64 6.01 -2.64 -2.10
CA GLY A 64 5.87 -1.74 -3.23
C GLY A 64 4.41 -1.59 -3.65
N ILE A 65 4.10 -0.45 -4.23
CA ILE A 65 2.77 -0.16 -4.78
C ILE A 65 2.91 -0.05 -6.28
N VAL A 66 2.03 -0.73 -7.01
CA VAL A 66 1.90 -0.57 -8.46
C VAL A 66 0.57 0.12 -8.72
N ALA A 67 0.65 1.33 -9.26
CA ALA A 67 -0.50 2.17 -9.55
C ALA A 67 -0.27 2.90 -10.88
N ALA A 68 -1.29 3.64 -11.33
CA ALA A 68 -1.15 4.50 -12.49
C ALA A 68 -0.03 5.56 -12.25
N PRO A 69 0.83 5.86 -13.24
CA PRO A 69 2.00 6.72 -13.04
C PRO A 69 1.68 8.09 -12.44
N GLU A 70 0.54 8.68 -12.81
CA GLU A 70 0.06 9.97 -12.32
C GLU A 70 -0.22 9.99 -10.81
N LEU A 71 -0.43 8.83 -10.19
CA LEU A 71 -0.60 8.68 -8.74
C LEU A 71 0.73 8.51 -8.00
N LEU A 72 1.75 8.00 -8.68
CA LEU A 72 3.08 7.75 -8.10
C LEU A 72 4.02 8.95 -8.28
N PHE A 73 3.82 9.72 -9.35
CA PHE A 73 4.61 10.88 -9.72
C PHE A 73 3.67 12.04 -10.04
N PRO A 74 3.03 12.66 -9.03
CA PRO A 74 2.19 13.81 -9.27
C PRO A 74 3.03 14.91 -9.93
N ALA A 75 2.49 15.53 -10.98
CA ALA A 75 3.21 16.49 -11.83
C ALA A 75 3.74 17.75 -11.10
N ASP A 76 3.36 17.93 -9.84
CA ASP A 76 3.72 19.06 -8.98
C ASP A 76 4.59 18.67 -7.76
N ALA A 77 5.22 17.48 -7.76
CA ALA A 77 6.14 17.03 -6.69
C ALA A 77 7.56 17.59 -6.82
#